data_AF-A0A962VIR8-F1
#
_entry.id   AF-A0A962VIR8-F1
#
_cell.length_a   1.000
_cell.length_b   1.000
_cell.length_c   1.000
_cell.angle_alpha   90.00
_cell.angle_beta   90.00
_cell.angle_gamma   90.00
#
_symmetry.space_group_name_H-M   'P 1'
#
loop_
_entity.id
_entity.type
_entity.pdbx_description
1 polymer ?
#
loop_
_entity_poly.entity_id
_entity_poly.type
_entity_poly.pdbx_seq_one_letter_code
_entity_poly.pdbx_strand_id
1 'polypeptide(L)'
;FCLLPRHVDCVAALIPGLLIYHDAQGEEHILAVDAGTLVKWGPEVRVSVRRAVQSTDLAALKDTVEQQFKRLDEHESSARSALARLEASVMRRFVEL
;
A
#
# COMPACT_ATOMS: atom_id res chain seq x y z
N PHE A 1 0.75 -7.39 -12.20
CA PHE A 1 1.83 -8.25 -12.74
C PHE A 1 1.87 -9.54 -11.94
N CYS A 2 2.58 -10.58 -12.39
CA CYS A 2 2.72 -11.84 -11.68
C CYS A 2 4.21 -12.21 -11.54
N LEU A 3 4.57 -12.90 -10.46
CA LEU A 3 5.91 -13.43 -10.22
C LEU A 3 5.85 -14.95 -10.25
N LEU A 4 6.63 -15.56 -11.14
CA LEU A 4 6.81 -17.01 -11.21
C LEU A 4 8.18 -17.40 -10.63
N PRO A 5 8.42 -18.69 -10.33
CA PRO A 5 9.73 -19.14 -9.89
C PRO A 5 10.84 -18.69 -10.85
N ARG A 6 11.97 -18.24 -10.29
CA ARG A 6 13.13 -17.68 -11.02
C ARG A 6 12.85 -16.36 -11.76
N HIS A 7 11.83 -15.61 -11.37
CA HIS A 7 11.67 -14.22 -11.82
C HIS A 7 12.90 -13.39 -11.40
N VAL A 8 13.32 -12.47 -12.28
CA VAL A 8 14.44 -11.55 -12.02
C VAL A 8 14.20 -10.75 -10.74
N ASP A 9 15.28 -10.43 -10.05
CA ASP A 9 15.24 -9.56 -8.89
C ASP A 9 14.74 -8.17 -9.28
N CYS A 10 13.80 -7.65 -8.50
CA CYS A 10 13.16 -6.37 -8.81
C CYS A 10 12.60 -5.69 -7.57
N VAL A 11 12.38 -4.38 -7.71
CA VAL A 11 11.59 -3.57 -6.80
C VAL A 11 10.45 -2.97 -7.60
N ALA A 12 9.23 -3.05 -7.08
CA ALA A 12 8.04 -2.51 -7.72
C ALA A 12 7.22 -1.71 -6.72
N ALA A 13 6.82 -0.49 -7.11
CA ALA A 13 5.77 0.23 -6.40
C ALA A 13 4.42 -0.47 -6.63
N LEU A 14 3.65 -0.63 -5.55
CA LEU A 14 2.31 -1.17 -5.59
C LEU A 14 1.30 -0.04 -5.47
N ILE A 15 0.29 -0.08 -6.33
CA ILE A 15 -0.93 0.73 -6.20
C ILE A 15 -2.00 -0.08 -5.44
N PRO A 16 -3.05 0.56 -4.88
CA PRO A 16 -4.15 -0.17 -4.27
C PRO A 16 -4.76 -1.18 -5.25
N GLY A 17 -4.98 -2.40 -4.79
CA GLY A 17 -5.40 -3.50 -5.66
C GLY A 17 -5.55 -4.83 -4.94
N LEU A 18 -5.69 -5.89 -5.73
CA LEU A 18 -5.71 -7.26 -5.22
C LEU A 18 -4.33 -7.89 -5.35
N LEU A 19 -3.90 -8.56 -4.28
CA LEU A 19 -2.72 -9.39 -4.24
C LEU A 19 -3.15 -10.84 -4.06
N ILE A 20 -2.66 -11.71 -4.95
CA ILE A 20 -2.92 -13.14 -4.91
C ILE A 20 -1.60 -13.86 -4.67
N TYR A 21 -1.57 -14.79 -3.73
CA TYR A 21 -0.43 -15.69 -3.52
C TYR A 21 -0.91 -17.10 -3.22
N HIS A 22 -0.02 -18.08 -3.44
CA HIS A 22 -0.24 -19.47 -3.04
C HIS A 22 0.64 -19.77 -1.83
N ASP A 23 0.09 -20.44 -0.83
CA ASP A 23 0.86 -20.89 0.33
C ASP A 23 1.71 -22.14 0.03
N ALA A 24 2.33 -22.71 1.07
CA ALA A 24 3.18 -23.89 0.92
C ALA A 24 2.40 -25.16 0.52
N GLN A 25 1.08 -25.17 0.74
CA GLN A 25 0.16 -26.25 0.39
C GLN A 25 -0.42 -26.06 -1.02
N GLY A 26 -0.22 -24.89 -1.62
CA GLY A 26 -0.78 -24.53 -2.92
C GLY A 26 -2.17 -23.91 -2.83
N GLU A 27 -2.64 -23.56 -1.63
CA GLU A 27 -3.92 -22.89 -1.44
C GLU A 27 -3.82 -21.42 -1.85
N GLU A 28 -4.83 -20.94 -2.58
CA GLU A 28 -4.89 -19.56 -3.05
C GLU A 28 -5.39 -18.62 -1.96
N HIS A 29 -4.69 -17.52 -1.77
CA HIS A 29 -5.08 -16.43 -0.88
C HIS A 29 -5.19 -15.12 -1.64
N ILE A 30 -6.31 -14.42 -1.44
CA ILE A 30 -6.59 -13.12 -2.06
C ILE A 30 -6.69 -12.06 -0.97
N LEU A 31 -5.96 -10.96 -1.17
CA LEU A 31 -5.92 -9.83 -0.27
C LEU A 31 -6.21 -8.54 -1.02
N ALA A 32 -7.02 -7.67 -0.42
CA ALA A 32 -7.06 -6.27 -0.77
C ALA A 32 -5.86 -5.59 -0.11
N VAL A 33 -4.99 -4.97 -0.91
CA VAL A 33 -3.80 -4.24 -0.43
C VAL A 33 -3.88 -2.77 -0.82
N ASP A 34 -3.39 -1.92 0.06
CA ASP A 34 -3.17 -0.49 -0.21
C ASP A 34 -1.86 -0.27 -0.98
N ALA A 35 -1.50 0.98 -1.27
CA ALA A 35 -0.22 1.33 -1.86
C ALA A 35 0.96 0.86 -1.00
N GLY A 36 2.05 0.48 -1.66
CA GLY A 36 3.23 -0.04 -0.98
C GLY A 36 4.38 -0.36 -1.92
N THR A 37 5.22 -1.30 -1.51
CA THR A 37 6.39 -1.73 -2.28
C THR A 37 6.55 -3.24 -2.20
N LEU A 38 6.86 -3.85 -3.34
CA LEU A 38 7.28 -5.24 -3.46
C LEU A 38 8.77 -5.28 -3.74
N VAL A 39 9.47 -6.19 -3.06
CA VAL A 39 10.87 -6.53 -3.34
C VAL A 39 10.95 -8.03 -3.62
N LYS A 40 11.48 -8.39 -4.79
CA LYS A 40 11.83 -9.75 -5.15
C LYS A 40 13.35 -9.88 -5.17
N TRP A 41 13.90 -10.79 -4.35
CA TRP A 41 15.33 -11.07 -4.28
C TRP A 41 15.60 -12.57 -4.06
N GLY A 42 16.34 -13.22 -4.97
CA GLY A 42 16.63 -14.66 -4.89
C GLY A 42 15.35 -15.54 -4.89
N PRO A 43 15.04 -16.29 -3.82
CA PRO A 43 13.76 -16.99 -3.67
C PRO A 43 12.69 -16.18 -2.93
N GLU A 44 13.03 -15.05 -2.33
CA GLU A 44 12.14 -14.29 -1.46
C GLU A 44 11.36 -13.21 -2.20
N VAL A 45 10.07 -13.12 -1.91
CA VAL A 45 9.22 -11.98 -2.27
C VAL A 45 8.72 -11.35 -0.97
N ARG A 46 9.02 -10.07 -0.77
CA ARG A 46 8.55 -9.29 0.37
C ARG A 46 7.61 -8.21 -0.11
N VAL A 47 6.49 -8.05 0.58
CA VAL A 47 5.48 -7.04 0.28
C VAL A 47 5.25 -6.20 1.52
N SER A 48 5.46 -4.90 1.40
CA SER A 48 5.25 -3.94 2.48
C SER A 48 4.19 -2.94 2.04
N VAL A 49 3.04 -3.01 2.70
CA VAL A 49 1.87 -2.17 2.44
C VAL A 49 1.35 -1.61 3.76
N ARG A 50 0.72 -0.44 3.75
CA ARG A 50 0.18 0.18 4.97
C ARG A 50 -0.99 -0.63 5.55
N ARG A 51 -1.79 -1.22 4.67
CA ARG A 51 -2.99 -1.99 5.00
C ARG A 51 -3.12 -3.18 4.05
N ALA A 52 -3.53 -4.31 4.61
CA ALA A 52 -3.89 -5.51 3.88
C ALA A 52 -5.09 -6.17 4.56
N VAL A 53 -6.10 -6.57 3.79
CA VAL A 53 -7.29 -7.24 4.27
C VAL A 53 -7.47 -8.51 3.46
N GLN A 54 -7.59 -9.65 4.14
CA GLN A 54 -7.89 -10.94 3.52
C GLN A 54 -9.37 -11.27 3.70
N SER A 55 -10.00 -11.83 2.67
CA SER A 55 -11.39 -12.31 2.71
C SER A 55 -11.60 -13.34 1.62
N THR A 56 -12.57 -14.23 1.82
CA THR A 56 -13.07 -15.15 0.78
C THR A 56 -14.14 -14.50 -0.10
N ASP A 57 -14.67 -13.34 0.32
CA ASP A 57 -15.65 -12.57 -0.45
C ASP A 57 -14.94 -11.52 -1.33
N LEU A 58 -14.87 -11.81 -2.63
CA LEU A 58 -14.23 -10.94 -3.62
C LEU A 58 -14.94 -9.59 -3.78
N ALA A 59 -16.26 -9.52 -3.57
CA ALA A 59 -16.99 -8.26 -3.64
C ALA A 59 -16.57 -7.35 -2.48
N ALA A 60 -16.48 -7.90 -1.27
CA ALA A 60 -15.99 -7.16 -0.11
C ALA A 60 -14.54 -6.67 -0.28
N LEU A 61 -13.66 -7.48 -0.89
CA LEU A 61 -12.29 -7.06 -1.19
C LEU A 61 -12.26 -5.91 -2.21
N LYS A 62 -13.08 -5.99 -3.26
CA LYS A 62 -13.20 -4.92 -4.25
C LYS A 62 -13.65 -3.61 -3.61
N ASP A 63 -14.69 -3.66 -2.78
CA ASP A 63 -15.18 -2.48 -2.06
C ASP A 63 -14.11 -1.88 -1.14
N THR A 64 -13.32 -2.74 -0.48
CA THR A 64 -12.19 -2.31 0.36
C THR A 64 -11.16 -1.51 -0.44
N VAL A 65 -10.77 -2.02 -1.62
CA VAL A 65 -9.82 -1.33 -2.50
C VAL A 65 -10.37 0.00 -3.02
N GLU A 66 -11.60 -0.01 -3.54
CA GLU A 66 -12.18 1.16 -4.20
C GLU A 66 -12.55 2.28 -3.23
N GLN A 67 -13.11 1.93 -2.07
CA GLN A 67 -13.72 2.90 -1.17
C GLN A 67 -12.84 3.24 0.03
N GLN A 68 -12.18 2.25 0.63
CA GLN A 68 -11.49 2.48 1.90
C GLN A 68 -10.07 3.01 1.69
N PHE A 69 -9.27 2.36 0.84
CA PHE A 69 -7.87 2.76 0.66
C PHE A 69 -7.73 4.11 -0.02
N LYS A 70 -8.51 4.37 -1.09
CA LYS A 70 -8.49 5.66 -1.78
C LYS A 70 -8.90 6.82 -0.86
N ARG A 71 -9.97 6.66 -0.09
CA ARG A 71 -10.46 7.70 0.84
C ARG A 71 -9.48 7.97 1.96
N LEU A 72 -8.84 6.93 2.50
CA LEU A 72 -7.88 7.08 3.59
C LEU A 72 -6.59 7.78 3.11
N ASP A 73 -6.11 7.49 1.90
CA ASP A 73 -4.94 8.17 1.34
C ASP A 73 -5.20 9.66 1.09
N GLU A 74 -6.38 10.03 0.57
CA GLU A 74 -6.79 11.43 0.41
C GLU A 74 -6.86 12.17 1.75
N HIS A 75 -7.44 11.54 2.78
CA HIS A 75 -7.55 12.14 4.11
C HIS A 75 -6.18 12.32 4.78
N GLU A 76 -5.31 11.31 4.72
CA GLU A 76 -3.93 11.39 5.22
C GLU A 76 -3.14 12.47 4.50
N SER A 77 -3.27 12.58 3.18
CA SER A 77 -2.62 13.60 2.38
C SER A 77 -3.05 15.02 2.76
N SER A 78 -4.35 15.23 2.98
CA SER A 78 -4.91 16.51 3.42
C SER A 78 -4.44 16.91 4.82
N ALA A 79 -4.50 15.98 5.78
CA ALA A 79 -4.05 16.22 7.15
C ALA A 79 -2.55 16.57 7.22
N ARG A 80 -1.71 15.82 6.49
CA ARG A 80 -0.27 16.10 6.40
C ARG A 80 0.02 17.45 5.76
N SER A 81 -0.73 17.81 4.72
CA SER A 81 -0.61 19.13 4.07
C SER A 81 -1.00 20.28 5.00
N ALA A 82 -2.05 20.10 5.81
CA ALA A 82 -2.47 21.08 6.81
C ALA A 82 -1.40 21.27 7.90
N LEU A 83 -0.83 20.18 8.42
CA LEU A 83 0.25 20.22 9.41
C LEU A 83 1.50 20.94 8.87
N ALA A 84 1.96 20.58 7.68
CA ALA A 84 3.13 21.23 7.06
C ALA A 84 2.92 22.76 6.86
N ARG A 85 1.69 23.18 6.55
CA ARG A 85 1.34 24.62 6.45
C ARG A 85 1.38 25.31 7.81
N LEU A 86 0.90 24.65 8.86
CA LEU A 86 0.97 25.18 10.23
C LEU A 86 2.44 25.33 10.67
N GLU A 87 3.26 24.30 10.49
CA GLU A 87 4.69 24.33 10.81
C GLU A 87 5.43 25.45 10.08
N ALA A 88 5.19 25.59 8.77
CA ALA A 88 5.79 26.66 7.96
C ALA A 88 5.31 28.06 8.38
N SER A 89 4.08 28.20 8.90
CA SER A 89 3.58 29.49 9.42
C SER A 89 4.21 29.85 10.77
N VAL A 90 4.46 28.86 11.61
CA VAL A 90 5.14 29.02 12.90
C VAL A 90 6.59 29.44 12.68
N MET A 91 7.33 28.74 11.81
CA MET A 91 8.72 29.10 11.51
C MET A 91 8.86 30.53 10.96
N ARG A 92 7.95 30.95 10.06
CA ARG A 92 7.95 32.33 9.53
C ARG A 92 7.78 33.39 10.62
N ARG A 93 6.85 33.17 11.57
CA ARG A 93 6.64 34.10 12.70
C ARG A 93 7.84 34.18 13.65
N PHE A 94 8.65 33.13 13.75
CA PHE A 94 9.89 33.14 14.53
C PHE A 94 11.06 33.88 13.86
N VAL A 95 11.11 33.89 12.52
CA VAL A 95 12.17 34.60 11.76
C VAL A 95 11.88 36.10 11.63
N GLU A 96 10.62 36.49 11.76
CA GLU A 96 10.18 37.91 11.77
C GLU A 96 10.32 38.58 13.16
N LEU A 97 10.84 37.86 14.17
CA LEU A 97 11.20 38.34 15.52
C LEU A 97 12.71 38.57 15.64
#